data_AF-A0A7S0QCC9-F1
#
_entry.id   AF-A0A7S0QCC9-F1
#
_cell.length_a   1.000
_cell.length_b   1.000
_cell.length_c   1.000
_cell.angle_alpha   90.00
_cell.angle_beta   90.00
_cell.angle_gamma   90.00
#
_symmetry.space_group_name_H-M   'P 1'
#
loop_
_entity.id
_entity.type
_entity.pdbx_description
1 polymer ?
#
loop_
_entity_poly.entity_id
_entity_poly.type
_entity_poly.pdbx_seq_one_letter_code
_entity_poly.pdbx_strand_id
1 'polypeptide(L)'
;HYKPLTVRQQLWANVQTGAFCLGTDGAQAWQLCAGPLKSLDQLFAQATCMQHILIEKVKVWASVSKGCFPVQQRLRKKEQDTHTGCAGANGAFAGHEDMEKSHFVRFSEIQDEDQALIKWCKVKSIMRSVEKVVRSYSQDVSRLLDLCRQAIVFDSAADICACIKAVREDSDALVVRVTNKLDPAFDAVSYGGYRDVAVN
;
A
#
# COMPACT_ATOMS: atom_id res chain seq x y z
N HIS A 1 24.08 20.60 2.66
CA HIS A 1 24.94 19.70 1.86
C HIS A 1 24.37 18.28 1.88
N TYR A 2 23.56 17.93 0.88
CA TYR A 2 23.02 16.58 0.72
C TYR A 2 24.04 15.74 -0.07
N LYS A 3 24.59 14.69 0.54
CA LYS A 3 25.42 13.70 -0.16
C LYS A 3 24.50 12.78 -0.98
N PRO A 4 24.81 12.50 -2.27
CA PRO A 4 23.99 11.63 -3.08
C PRO A 4 24.15 10.18 -2.63
N LEU A 5 23.02 9.49 -2.52
CA LEU A 5 22.89 8.09 -2.11
C LEU A 5 23.56 7.17 -3.15
N THR A 6 24.84 6.85 -2.90
CA THR A 6 25.64 5.80 -3.58
C THR A 6 25.08 4.38 -3.39
N VAL A 7 24.06 4.19 -2.54
CA VAL A 7 23.42 2.90 -2.26
C VAL A 7 22.66 2.34 -3.48
N ARG A 8 22.21 3.19 -4.41
CA ARG A 8 21.48 2.75 -5.62
C ARG A 8 22.32 1.91 -6.58
N GLN A 9 23.63 2.13 -6.66
CA GLN A 9 24.49 1.31 -7.52
C GLN A 9 24.74 -0.10 -6.93
N GLN A 10 24.69 -0.25 -5.61
CA GLN A 10 24.80 -1.57 -4.96
C GLN A 10 23.47 -2.34 -4.93
N LEU A 11 22.33 -1.63 -4.81
CA LEU A 11 21.01 -2.27 -4.84
C LEU A 11 20.67 -2.90 -6.19
N TRP A 12 21.15 -2.32 -7.30
CA TRP A 12 20.90 -2.91 -8.62
C TRP A 12 21.73 -4.17 -8.88
N ALA A 13 22.91 -4.29 -8.26
CA ALA A 13 23.79 -5.45 -8.40
C ALA A 13 23.29 -6.68 -7.60
N ASN A 14 22.68 -6.47 -6.42
CA ASN A 14 22.27 -7.57 -5.55
C ASN A 14 20.94 -8.23 -5.94
N VAL A 15 20.09 -7.54 -6.71
CA VAL A 15 18.84 -8.13 -7.25
C VAL A 15 19.12 -9.12 -8.39
N GLN A 16 20.31 -9.07 -9.01
CA GLN A 16 20.68 -10.01 -10.08
C GLN A 16 21.11 -11.41 -9.58
N THR A 17 21.35 -11.58 -8.28
CA THR A 17 21.89 -12.83 -7.71
C THR A 17 20.88 -13.70 -6.95
N GLY A 18 19.66 -13.22 -6.72
CA GLY A 18 18.61 -13.98 -6.03
C GLY A 18 17.73 -14.74 -7.00
N ALA A 19 18.01 -16.03 -7.21
CA ALA A 19 17.10 -16.93 -7.91
C ALA A 19 15.78 -17.00 -7.13
N PHE A 20 14.76 -16.30 -7.64
CA PHE A 20 13.41 -16.29 -7.12
C PHE A 20 12.76 -17.66 -7.36
N CYS A 21 12.38 -18.36 -6.29
CA CYS A 21 11.43 -19.46 -6.35
C CYS A 21 9.99 -18.92 -6.42
N LEU A 22 9.70 -18.08 -7.42
CA LEU A 22 8.34 -17.91 -7.90
C LEU A 22 8.16 -18.90 -9.04
N GLY A 23 6.98 -19.52 -9.17
CA GLY A 23 6.65 -20.31 -10.34
C GLY A 23 7.10 -19.60 -11.62
N THR A 24 7.53 -20.38 -12.62
CA THR A 24 8.32 -19.96 -13.80
C THR A 24 7.84 -18.68 -14.50
N ASP A 25 6.58 -18.31 -14.34
CA ASP A 25 5.95 -17.15 -14.97
C ASP A 25 6.22 -15.82 -14.23
N GLY A 26 6.43 -15.84 -12.91
CA GLY A 26 6.62 -14.62 -12.10
C GLY A 26 8.03 -14.04 -12.17
N ALA A 27 9.05 -14.90 -12.20
CA ALA A 27 10.45 -14.49 -12.31
C ALA A 27 10.77 -13.88 -13.68
N GLN A 28 10.19 -14.42 -14.77
CA GLN A 28 10.35 -13.88 -16.12
C GLN A 28 9.73 -12.49 -16.28
N ALA A 29 8.56 -12.23 -15.68
CA ALA A 29 7.89 -10.93 -15.76
C ALA A 29 8.70 -9.80 -15.11
N TRP A 30 9.40 -10.09 -14.00
CA TRP A 30 10.26 -9.12 -13.31
C TRP A 30 11.52 -8.78 -14.12
N GLN A 31 12.13 -9.78 -14.77
CA GLN A 31 13.34 -9.60 -15.56
C GLN A 31 13.12 -8.71 -16.79
N LEU A 32 11.93 -8.76 -17.40
CA LEU A 32 11.51 -7.86 -18.49
C LEU A 32 11.29 -6.41 -18.03
N CYS A 33 11.07 -6.21 -16.72
CA CYS A 33 10.77 -4.92 -16.12
C CYS A 33 11.99 -4.24 -15.46
N ALA A 34 13.11 -4.94 -15.30
CA ALA A 34 14.26 -4.54 -14.49
C ALA A 34 15.18 -3.43 -15.07
N GLY A 35 14.78 -2.79 -16.17
CA GLY A 35 15.50 -1.64 -16.75
C GLY A 35 15.28 -0.33 -15.97
N PRO A 36 16.09 0.72 -16.22
CA PRO A 36 15.84 2.05 -15.66
C PRO A 36 14.39 2.46 -15.95
N LEU A 37 13.68 2.93 -14.92
CA LEU A 37 12.33 3.46 -15.06
C LEU A 37 12.38 4.72 -15.93
N LYS A 38 11.84 4.63 -17.14
CA LYS A 38 11.86 5.74 -18.12
C LYS A 38 10.53 6.49 -18.21
N SER A 39 9.43 5.86 -17.81
CA SER A 39 8.10 6.44 -17.92
C SER A 39 7.20 6.06 -16.76
N LEU A 40 6.14 6.85 -16.57
CA LEU A 40 5.09 6.57 -15.60
C LEU A 40 4.31 5.31 -15.98
N ASP A 41 4.07 5.08 -17.26
CA ASP A 41 3.33 3.90 -17.73
C ASP A 41 4.05 2.59 -17.37
N GLN A 42 5.37 2.53 -17.56
CA GLN A 42 6.17 1.38 -17.17
C GLN A 42 6.06 1.12 -15.67
N LEU A 43 6.13 2.19 -14.86
CA LEU A 43 6.01 2.07 -13.41
C LEU A 43 4.60 1.59 -13.00
N PHE A 44 3.55 2.03 -13.67
CA PHE A 44 2.17 1.60 -13.41
C PHE A 44 1.90 0.15 -13.83
N ALA A 45 2.50 -0.31 -14.94
CA ALA A 45 2.44 -1.71 -15.33
C ALA A 45 3.07 -2.59 -14.24
N GLN A 46 4.25 -2.21 -13.74
CA GLN A 46 4.90 -2.91 -12.62
C GLN A 46 4.08 -2.85 -11.33
N ALA A 47 3.51 -1.68 -11.01
CA ALA A 47 2.70 -1.50 -9.81
C ALA A 47 1.48 -2.43 -9.79
N THR A 48 0.86 -2.71 -10.94
CA THR A 48 -0.27 -3.65 -11.00
C THR A 48 0.13 -5.04 -10.51
N CYS A 49 1.28 -5.55 -10.94
CA CYS A 49 1.81 -6.84 -10.47
C CYS A 49 2.23 -6.78 -8.99
N MET A 50 2.98 -5.75 -8.62
CA MET A 50 3.48 -5.56 -7.25
C MET A 50 2.37 -5.40 -6.22
N GLN A 51 1.24 -4.83 -6.61
CA GLN A 51 0.07 -4.67 -5.75
C GLN A 51 -0.44 -6.02 -5.21
N HIS A 52 -0.50 -7.04 -6.07
CA HIS A 52 -0.95 -8.37 -5.66
C HIS A 52 0.06 -9.05 -4.73
N ILE A 53 1.34 -8.96 -5.05
CA ILE A 53 2.42 -9.49 -4.21
C ILE A 53 2.40 -8.83 -2.83
N LEU A 54 2.25 -7.50 -2.79
CA LEU A 54 2.18 -6.74 -1.54
C LEU A 54 0.98 -7.16 -0.69
N ILE A 55 -0.20 -7.39 -1.29
CA ILE A 55 -1.37 -7.85 -0.53
C ILE A 55 -1.09 -9.20 0.14
N GLU A 56 -0.52 -10.16 -0.58
CA GLU A 56 -0.22 -11.48 0.00
C GLU A 56 0.81 -11.39 1.14
N LYS A 57 1.84 -10.56 1.00
CA LYS A 57 2.80 -10.30 2.08
C LYS A 57 2.14 -9.62 3.29
N VAL A 58 1.28 -8.63 3.05
CA VAL A 58 0.56 -7.91 4.09
C VAL A 58 -0.39 -8.82 4.87
N LYS A 59 -1.04 -9.79 4.21
CA LYS A 59 -1.84 -10.82 4.88
C LYS A 59 -0.99 -11.64 5.85
N VAL A 60 0.18 -12.09 5.41
CA VAL A 60 1.12 -12.84 6.26
C VAL A 60 1.58 -11.98 7.43
N TRP A 61 2.01 -10.74 7.20
CA TRP A 61 2.46 -9.87 8.29
C TRP A 61 1.33 -9.59 9.29
N ALA A 62 0.10 -9.37 8.81
CA ALA A 62 -1.06 -9.16 9.66
C ALA A 62 -1.46 -10.40 10.46
N SER A 63 -1.34 -11.61 9.91
CA SER A 63 -1.68 -12.84 10.64
C SER A 63 -0.78 -13.06 11.85
N VAL A 64 0.53 -12.79 11.71
CA VAL A 64 1.51 -12.96 12.79
C VAL A 64 1.44 -11.83 13.83
N SER A 65 1.01 -10.64 13.43
CA SER A 65 1.01 -9.43 14.27
C SER A 65 -0.36 -8.98 14.77
N LYS A 66 -1.41 -9.79 14.61
CA LYS A 66 -2.80 -9.45 14.99
C LYS A 66 -3.30 -8.17 14.28
N GLY A 67 -2.89 -7.98 13.04
CA GLY A 67 -3.29 -6.85 12.22
C GLY A 67 -4.77 -6.89 11.86
N CYS A 68 -5.40 -5.71 11.87
CA CYS A 68 -6.79 -5.51 11.52
C CYS A 68 -6.92 -4.81 10.15
N PHE A 69 -7.97 -5.16 9.41
CA PHE A 69 -8.33 -4.48 8.16
C PHE A 69 -9.78 -3.99 8.19
N PRO A 70 -10.08 -2.87 7.51
CA PRO A 70 -11.45 -2.44 7.30
C PRO A 70 -12.17 -3.42 6.38
N VAL A 71 -13.38 -3.85 6.75
CA VAL A 71 -14.24 -4.69 5.91
C VAL A 71 -15.42 -3.91 5.36
N GLN A 72 -15.85 -4.24 4.15
CA GLN A 72 -17.09 -3.74 3.58
C GLN A 72 -18.28 -4.44 4.26
N GLN A 73 -19.31 -3.68 4.62
CA GLN A 73 -20.56 -4.31 5.04
C GLN A 73 -21.13 -5.08 3.87
N ARG A 74 -21.51 -6.35 4.07
CA ARG A 74 -22.39 -7.05 3.13
C ARG A 74 -23.67 -6.23 3.07
N LEU A 75 -23.90 -5.54 1.96
CA LEU A 75 -25.19 -4.92 1.66
C LEU A 75 -26.23 -6.04 1.76
N ARG A 76 -26.95 -6.13 2.88
CA ARG A 76 -28.21 -6.85 2.92
C ARG A 76 -29.09 -6.11 1.93
N LYS A 77 -29.30 -6.66 0.73
CA LYS A 77 -30.37 -6.23 -0.18
C LYS A 77 -31.64 -6.15 0.65
N LYS A 78 -32.07 -4.94 1.01
CA LYS A 78 -33.48 -4.70 1.26
C LYS A 78 -34.10 -4.55 -0.11
N GLU A 79 -34.86 -5.56 -0.53
CA GLU A 79 -35.95 -5.32 -1.47
C GLU A 79 -36.82 -4.20 -0.89
N GLN A 80 -36.89 -3.08 -1.59
CA GLN A 80 -38.07 -2.23 -1.59
C GLN A 80 -38.03 -1.34 -2.82
N ASP A 81 -39.01 -1.59 -3.69
CA ASP A 81 -39.40 -0.76 -4.81
C ASP A 81 -39.59 0.70 -4.37
N THR A 82 -39.12 1.64 -5.18
CA THR A 82 -39.97 2.63 -5.84
C THR A 82 -39.14 3.46 -6.83
N HIS A 83 -39.75 3.67 -7.99
CA HIS A 83 -39.33 4.62 -9.02
C HIS A 83 -38.85 5.97 -8.46
N THR A 84 -37.80 6.55 -9.05
CA THR A 84 -37.80 7.89 -9.69
C THR A 84 -36.39 8.22 -10.22
N GLY A 85 -36.31 8.71 -11.47
CA GLY A 85 -35.45 9.86 -11.78
C GLY A 85 -34.11 9.62 -12.46
N CYS A 86 -34.03 10.05 -13.71
CA CYS A 86 -32.87 10.13 -14.59
C CYS A 86 -31.87 11.23 -14.18
N ALA A 87 -30.57 11.01 -14.43
CA ALA A 87 -29.58 11.96 -14.97
C ALA A 87 -28.16 11.57 -14.52
N GLY A 88 -27.26 11.26 -15.46
CA GLY A 88 -25.88 10.87 -15.15
C GLY A 88 -24.90 11.30 -16.24
N ALA A 89 -24.52 12.58 -16.21
CA ALA A 89 -23.26 13.06 -16.74
C ALA A 89 -22.90 14.37 -16.02
N ASN A 90 -22.06 14.28 -15.00
CA ASN A 90 -20.92 15.17 -14.74
C ASN A 90 -20.42 14.98 -13.30
N GLY A 91 -19.10 14.85 -13.17
CA GLY A 91 -18.43 14.73 -11.89
C GLY A 91 -18.61 15.97 -11.03
N ALA A 92 -18.92 15.73 -9.76
CA ALA A 92 -18.79 16.71 -8.71
C ALA A 92 -18.34 16.01 -7.43
N PHE A 93 -17.39 16.65 -6.76
CA PHE A 93 -16.93 16.33 -5.42
C PHE A 93 -18.12 16.21 -4.46
N ALA A 94 -18.37 15.00 -3.95
CA ALA A 94 -19.28 14.81 -2.82
C ALA A 94 -18.45 14.76 -1.54
N GLY A 95 -18.31 15.92 -0.89
CA GLY A 95 -18.04 15.99 0.54
C GLY A 95 -19.36 16.24 1.26
N HIS A 96 -19.96 15.19 1.81
CA HIS A 96 -20.67 15.18 3.10
C HIS A 96 -21.24 13.77 3.36
N GLU A 97 -20.99 13.27 4.57
CA GLU A 97 -21.87 12.38 5.34
C GLU A 97 -22.31 11.04 4.74
N ASP A 98 -21.46 10.04 4.96
CA ASP A 98 -21.85 8.87 5.75
C ASP A 98 -20.58 8.34 6.40
N MET A 99 -20.35 8.69 7.67
CA MET A 99 -19.33 8.04 8.48
C MET A 99 -19.84 6.64 8.86
N GLU A 100 -20.00 5.78 7.86
CA GLU A 100 -20.12 4.34 8.07
C GLU A 100 -18.96 3.95 8.97
N LYS A 101 -19.27 3.56 10.21
CA LYS A 101 -18.28 3.06 11.16
C LYS A 101 -17.55 1.93 10.45
N SER A 102 -16.32 2.22 10.04
CA SER A 102 -15.48 1.22 9.37
C SER A 102 -15.30 0.09 10.35
N HIS A 103 -15.90 -1.06 10.05
CA HIS A 103 -15.76 -2.24 10.87
C HIS A 103 -14.38 -2.81 10.58
N PHE A 104 -13.58 -2.99 11.63
CA PHE A 104 -12.26 -3.58 11.54
C PHE A 104 -12.34 -5.01 12.05
N VAL A 105 -11.72 -5.94 11.32
CA VAL A 105 -11.64 -7.34 11.70
C VAL A 105 -10.18 -7.76 11.69
N ARG A 106 -9.77 -8.53 12.70
CA ARG A 106 -8.43 -9.12 12.75
C ARG A 106 -8.28 -10.14 11.65
N PHE A 107 -7.17 -10.08 10.92
CA PHE A 107 -6.97 -10.96 9.77
C PHE A 107 -7.01 -12.45 10.17
N SER A 108 -6.54 -12.80 11.37
CA SER A 108 -6.60 -14.16 11.92
C SER A 108 -8.02 -14.68 12.21
N GLU A 109 -9.01 -13.80 12.32
CA GLU A 109 -10.40 -14.15 12.66
C GLU A 109 -11.29 -14.23 11.40
N ILE A 110 -10.79 -13.79 10.25
CA ILE A 110 -11.52 -13.78 8.98
C ILE A 110 -11.48 -15.18 8.35
N GLN A 111 -12.65 -15.70 7.99
CA GLN A 111 -12.75 -16.92 7.19
C GLN A 111 -12.36 -16.65 5.73
N ASP A 112 -11.85 -17.65 5.03
CA ASP A 112 -11.37 -17.48 3.64
C ASP A 112 -12.45 -16.92 2.69
N GLU A 113 -13.71 -17.31 2.88
CA GLU A 113 -14.86 -16.81 2.14
C GLU A 113 -15.15 -15.31 2.38
N ASP A 114 -14.75 -14.78 3.54
CA ASP A 114 -14.95 -13.38 3.94
C ASP A 114 -13.74 -12.49 3.65
N GLN A 115 -12.60 -13.06 3.22
CA GLN A 115 -11.44 -12.26 2.82
C GLN A 115 -11.75 -11.28 1.66
N ALA A 116 -12.73 -11.61 0.82
CA ALA A 116 -13.21 -10.75 -0.26
C ALA A 116 -13.86 -9.45 0.25
N LEU A 117 -14.30 -9.42 1.51
CA LEU A 117 -14.88 -8.22 2.14
C LEU A 117 -13.80 -7.23 2.60
N ILE A 118 -12.54 -7.65 2.67
CA ILE A 118 -11.44 -6.78 3.09
C ILE A 118 -11.27 -5.64 2.08
N LYS A 119 -11.30 -4.41 2.57
CA LYS A 119 -11.09 -3.21 1.78
C LYS A 119 -9.60 -2.91 1.65
N TRP A 120 -8.99 -3.48 0.61
CA TRP A 120 -7.61 -3.20 0.23
C TRP A 120 -7.44 -1.79 -0.36
N CYS A 121 -6.28 -1.19 -0.12
CA CYS A 121 -5.92 0.06 -0.78
C CYS A 121 -5.74 -0.17 -2.28
N LYS A 122 -6.34 0.70 -3.10
CA LYS A 122 -6.14 0.71 -4.56
C LYS A 122 -4.78 1.31 -4.91
N VAL A 123 -4.23 0.91 -6.06
CA VAL A 123 -3.07 1.59 -6.65
C VAL A 123 -3.38 3.08 -6.80
N LYS A 124 -2.41 3.92 -6.45
CA LYS A 124 -2.54 5.38 -6.54
C LYS A 124 -2.97 5.79 -7.95
N SER A 125 -3.89 6.75 -8.07
CA SER A 125 -4.33 7.20 -9.40
C SER A 125 -3.19 7.84 -10.20
N ILE A 126 -3.26 7.70 -11.52
CA ILE A 126 -2.29 8.29 -12.46
C ILE A 126 -2.19 9.80 -12.24
N MET A 127 -3.32 10.51 -12.19
CA MET A 127 -3.34 11.97 -12.02
C MET A 127 -2.67 12.43 -10.71
N ARG A 128 -2.91 11.72 -9.59
CA ARG A 128 -2.26 12.05 -8.31
C ARG A 128 -0.77 11.68 -8.31
N SER A 129 -0.37 10.74 -9.14
CA SER A 129 1.02 10.35 -9.33
C SER A 129 1.77 11.41 -10.13
N VAL A 130 1.20 11.88 -11.25
CA VAL A 130 1.72 12.99 -12.05
C VAL A 130 1.91 14.23 -11.19
N GLU A 131 0.86 14.65 -10.46
CA GLU A 131 0.93 15.82 -9.58
C GLU A 131 2.08 15.70 -8.56
N LYS A 132 2.22 14.53 -7.93
CA LYS A 132 3.25 14.29 -6.92
C LYS A 132 4.66 14.32 -7.52
N VAL A 133 4.86 13.71 -8.68
CA VAL A 133 6.14 13.69 -9.39
C VAL A 133 6.56 15.11 -9.79
N VAL A 134 5.65 15.89 -10.36
CA VAL A 134 5.91 17.27 -10.77
C VAL A 134 6.20 18.16 -9.56
N ARG A 135 5.39 18.07 -8.50
CA ARG A 135 5.53 18.94 -7.32
C ARG A 135 6.72 18.61 -6.44
N SER A 136 7.10 17.34 -6.31
CA SER A 136 7.98 16.89 -5.24
C SER A 136 9.23 16.15 -5.70
N TYR A 137 9.27 15.68 -6.94
CA TYR A 137 10.36 14.81 -7.42
C TYR A 137 11.08 15.34 -8.66
N SER A 138 10.86 16.60 -9.05
CA SER A 138 11.56 17.21 -10.20
C SER A 138 11.48 16.35 -11.47
N GLN A 139 10.30 15.76 -11.70
CA GLN A 139 10.02 14.85 -12.83
C GLN A 139 10.70 13.47 -12.77
N ASP A 140 11.43 13.15 -11.69
CA ASP A 140 12.02 11.81 -11.51
C ASP A 140 10.97 10.81 -10.99
N VAL A 141 10.46 10.01 -11.93
CA VAL A 141 9.46 8.95 -11.69
C VAL A 141 10.01 7.85 -10.77
N SER A 142 11.33 7.60 -10.77
CA SER A 142 11.95 6.57 -9.94
C SER A 142 11.86 6.83 -8.42
N ARG A 143 11.40 8.02 -8.03
CA ARG A 143 11.24 8.44 -6.62
C ARG A 143 9.81 8.27 -6.11
N LEU A 144 8.90 7.83 -6.97
CA LEU A 144 7.50 7.58 -6.62
C LEU A 144 7.34 6.19 -6.01
N LEU A 145 7.49 6.12 -4.67
CA LEU A 145 7.50 4.85 -3.93
C LEU A 145 6.14 4.45 -3.33
N ASP A 146 5.11 5.31 -3.43
CA ASP A 146 3.80 5.11 -2.78
C ASP A 146 2.67 4.78 -3.76
N LEU A 147 2.98 4.10 -4.87
CA LEU A 147 1.99 3.64 -5.83
C LEU A 147 1.17 2.48 -5.29
N CYS A 148 1.87 1.41 -4.89
CA CYS A 148 1.32 0.28 -4.15
C CYS A 148 1.52 0.58 -2.67
N ARG A 149 0.44 0.51 -1.90
CA ARG A 149 0.48 0.76 -0.46
C ARG A 149 -0.63 -0.02 0.20
N GLN A 150 -0.41 -0.44 1.43
CA GLN A 150 -1.44 -1.00 2.29
C GLN A 150 -1.33 -0.39 3.68
N ALA A 151 -2.40 -0.50 4.46
CA ALA A 151 -2.44 -0.08 5.85
C ALA A 151 -2.91 -1.26 6.69
N ILE A 152 -2.17 -1.55 7.75
CA ILE A 152 -2.56 -2.52 8.77
C ILE A 152 -2.85 -1.70 10.03
N VAL A 153 -4.02 -1.92 10.64
CA VAL A 153 -4.43 -1.23 11.87
C VAL A 153 -4.18 -2.15 13.05
N PHE A 154 -3.75 -1.58 14.18
CA PHE A 154 -3.42 -2.32 15.39
C PHE A 154 -4.06 -1.67 16.60
N ASP A 155 -4.47 -2.50 17.56
CA ASP A 155 -5.00 -2.04 18.86
C ASP A 155 -3.87 -1.59 19.80
N SER A 156 -2.65 -2.09 19.60
CA SER A 156 -1.51 -1.88 20.50
C SER A 156 -0.22 -1.55 19.74
N ALA A 157 0.59 -0.66 20.32
CA ALA A 157 1.94 -0.37 19.83
C ALA A 157 2.88 -1.60 19.89
N ALA A 158 2.62 -2.55 20.79
CA ALA A 158 3.38 -3.80 20.86
C ALA A 158 3.18 -4.66 19.59
N ASP A 159 1.95 -4.70 19.08
CA ASP A 159 1.59 -5.43 17.86
C ASP A 159 2.19 -4.75 16.62
N ILE A 160 2.27 -3.41 16.59
CA ILE A 160 3.01 -2.65 15.56
C ILE A 160 4.48 -3.08 15.53
N CYS A 161 5.13 -3.14 16.70
CA CYS A 161 6.52 -3.58 16.81
C CYS A 161 6.71 -5.03 16.33
N ALA A 162 5.77 -5.93 16.64
CA ALA A 162 5.79 -7.29 16.14
C ALA A 162 5.65 -7.34 14.61
N CYS A 163 4.75 -6.53 14.03
CA CYS A 163 4.60 -6.43 12.57
C CYS A 163 5.88 -5.93 11.90
N ILE A 164 6.52 -4.88 12.42
CA ILE A 164 7.75 -4.33 11.83
C ILE A 164 8.90 -5.36 11.88
N LYS A 165 8.98 -6.17 12.95
CA LYS A 165 9.94 -7.28 13.02
C LYS A 165 9.64 -8.34 11.95
N ALA A 166 8.38 -8.73 11.79
CA ALA A 166 7.98 -9.68 10.74
C ALA A 166 8.33 -9.16 9.33
N VAL A 167 8.09 -7.88 9.05
CA VAL A 167 8.49 -7.25 7.77
C VAL A 167 10.01 -7.28 7.57
N ARG A 168 10.79 -7.08 8.63
CA ARG A 168 12.26 -7.08 8.58
C ARG A 168 12.84 -8.49 8.38
N GLU A 169 12.17 -9.51 8.90
CA GLU A 169 12.58 -10.92 8.81
C GLU A 169 12.14 -11.59 7.50
N ASP A 170 11.27 -10.94 6.73
CA ASP A 170 10.83 -11.43 5.42
C ASP A 170 11.95 -11.34 4.38
N SER A 171 12.36 -12.49 3.84
CA SER A 171 13.44 -12.58 2.84
C SER A 171 13.14 -11.87 1.53
N ASP A 172 11.86 -11.67 1.20
CA ASP A 172 11.43 -11.11 -0.07
C ASP A 172 11.16 -9.60 0.04
N ALA A 173 11.33 -9.01 1.23
CA ALA A 173 11.12 -7.60 1.49
C ALA A 173 12.41 -6.94 1.98
N LEU A 174 12.77 -5.83 1.33
CA LEU A 174 13.87 -4.98 1.79
C LEU A 174 13.30 -3.69 2.38
N VAL A 175 13.51 -3.48 3.67
CA VAL A 175 13.15 -2.22 4.34
C VAL A 175 14.18 -1.15 3.97
N VAL A 176 13.76 -0.15 3.19
CA VAL A 176 14.58 0.98 2.76
C VAL A 176 14.46 2.14 3.75
N ARG A 177 13.26 2.37 4.30
CA ARG A 177 13.03 3.48 5.24
C ARG A 177 11.87 3.18 6.19
N VAL A 178 12.06 3.55 7.46
CA VAL A 178 10.98 3.58 8.46
C VAL A 178 10.79 5.02 8.93
N THR A 179 9.54 5.47 9.00
CA THR A 179 9.15 6.77 9.56
C THR A 179 8.22 6.53 10.74
N ASN A 180 8.68 6.85 11.95
CA ASN A 180 7.92 6.66 13.19
C ASN A 180 7.31 7.99 13.64
N LYS A 181 5.99 8.18 13.42
CA LYS A 181 5.24 9.34 13.93
C LYS A 181 4.50 9.04 15.24
N LEU A 182 4.68 7.85 15.81
CA LEU A 182 4.18 7.48 17.13
C LEU A 182 5.13 7.89 18.26
N ASP A 183 6.37 8.23 17.93
CA ASP A 183 7.35 8.71 18.89
C ASP A 183 6.80 9.95 19.63
N PRO A 184 6.77 9.97 20.98
CA PRO A 184 6.32 11.14 21.74
C PRO A 184 7.12 12.41 21.43
N ALA A 185 8.38 12.29 21.01
CA ALA A 185 9.22 13.41 20.61
C ALA A 185 8.97 13.87 19.16
N PHE A 186 8.17 13.13 18.37
CA PHE A 186 7.79 13.55 17.03
C PHE A 186 6.78 14.70 17.10
N ASP A 187 7.10 15.82 16.45
CA ASP A 187 6.18 16.94 16.33
C ASP A 187 5.03 16.58 15.39
N ALA A 188 3.97 15.98 15.94
CA ALA A 188 2.78 15.62 15.19
C ALA A 188 2.01 16.85 14.68
N VAL A 189 2.16 18.04 15.30
CA VAL A 189 1.37 19.24 14.97
C VAL A 189 1.73 19.72 13.56
N SER A 190 3.02 19.79 13.25
CA SER A 190 3.51 20.14 11.91
C SER A 190 3.06 19.15 10.82
N TYR A 191 2.59 17.96 11.20
CA TYR A 191 2.09 16.92 10.32
C TYR A 191 0.57 16.74 10.45
N GLY A 192 -0.18 17.74 10.93
CA GLY A 192 -1.64 17.68 10.99
C GLY A 192 -2.19 16.68 12.00
N GLY A 193 -1.40 16.30 13.00
CA GLY A 193 -1.78 15.41 14.10
C GLY A 193 -1.69 13.91 13.78
N TYR A 194 -1.22 13.51 12.59
CA TYR A 194 -1.14 12.10 12.23
C TYR A 194 -0.16 11.32 13.13
N ARG A 195 -0.59 10.12 13.52
CA ARG A 195 0.13 9.18 14.38
C ARG A 195 0.15 7.82 13.71
N ASP A 196 1.21 7.53 12.97
CA ASP A 196 1.39 6.31 12.18
C ASP A 196 2.87 5.90 12.08
N VAL A 197 3.10 4.65 11.68
CA VAL A 197 4.42 4.20 11.24
C VAL A 197 4.33 3.87 9.76
N ALA A 198 5.20 4.49 8.95
CA ALA A 198 5.28 4.22 7.52
C ALA A 198 6.58 3.47 7.22
N VAL A 199 6.46 2.37 6.48
CA VAL A 199 7.59 1.54 6.03
C VAL A 199 7.62 1.54 4.51
N ASN A 200 8.79 1.83 3.94
CA ASN A 200 9.10 1.74 2.52
C ASN A 200 10.22 0.73 2.29
#